data_AF-A0A359G536-F1
#
_entry.id   AF-A0A359G536-F1
#
_cell.length_a   1.000
_cell.length_b   1.000
_cell.length_c   1.000
_cell.angle_alpha   90.00
_cell.angle_beta   90.00
_cell.angle_gamma   90.00
#
_symmetry.space_group_name_H-M   'P 1'
#
loop_
_entity.id
_entity.type
_entity.pdbx_description
1 polymer ?
#
loop_
_entity_poly.entity_id
_entity_poly.type
_entity_poly.pdbx_seq_one_letter_code
_entity_poly.pdbx_strand_id
1 'polypeptide(L)'
;MAHPRIEKTNAARLLDRAKIAYELIPYRVDEEHLAATHVAEQLGEPIGTVFKTLVLRGDRTGCFVCVVPGDHEVDLKAAARVSGNKKADLIPMKE
;
A
#
# COMPACT_ATOMS: atom_id res chain seq x y z
N MET A 1 -22.76 -24.96 -4.63
CA MET A 1 -22.50 -23.51 -4.79
C MET A 1 -21.00 -23.34 -5.09
N ALA A 2 -20.64 -22.89 -6.29
CA ALA A 2 -19.24 -22.62 -6.61
C ALA A 2 -18.80 -21.38 -5.84
N HIS A 3 -17.77 -21.49 -5.00
CA HIS A 3 -17.17 -20.33 -4.36
C HIS A 3 -16.53 -19.47 -5.46
N PRO A 4 -16.79 -18.15 -5.52
CA PRO A 4 -16.13 -17.29 -6.48
C PRO A 4 -14.61 -17.41 -6.32
N ARG A 5 -13.93 -17.79 -7.40
CA ARG A 5 -12.48 -17.95 -7.40
C ARG A 5 -11.86 -16.56 -7.43
N ILE A 6 -11.43 -16.05 -6.27
CA ILE A 6 -10.66 -14.82 -6.17
C ILE A 6 -9.34 -15.03 -6.92
N GLU A 7 -9.11 -14.23 -7.96
CA GLU A 7 -7.84 -14.28 -8.68
C GLU A 7 -6.72 -13.78 -7.77
N LYS A 8 -5.78 -14.68 -7.44
CA LYS A 8 -4.68 -14.34 -6.55
C LYS A 8 -3.76 -13.32 -7.20
N THR A 9 -3.42 -12.27 -6.46
CA THR A 9 -2.41 -11.29 -6.85
C THR A 9 -1.00 -11.86 -6.71
N ASN A 10 0.01 -11.18 -7.27
CA ASN A 10 1.41 -11.56 -7.05
C ASN A 10 1.81 -11.50 -5.56
N ALA A 11 1.29 -10.53 -4.81
CA ALA A 11 1.51 -10.45 -3.36
C ALA A 11 0.96 -11.69 -2.63
N ALA A 12 -0.27 -12.09 -2.92
CA ALA A 12 -0.88 -13.29 -2.35
C ALA A 12 -0.07 -14.56 -2.66
N ARG A 13 0.41 -14.70 -3.91
CA ARG A 13 1.27 -15.83 -4.32
C ARG A 13 2.61 -15.85 -3.59
N LEU A 14 3.19 -14.70 -3.27
CA LEU A 14 4.42 -14.61 -2.48
C LEU A 14 4.19 -15.07 -1.03
N LEU A 15 3.07 -14.66 -0.42
CA LEU A 15 2.69 -15.09 0.93
C LEU A 15 2.41 -16.60 1.00
N ASP A 16 1.72 -17.16 0.00
CA ASP A 16 1.51 -18.61 -0.13
C ASP A 16 2.85 -19.37 -0.12
N ARG A 17 3.82 -18.93 -0.94
CA ARG A 17 5.15 -19.55 -1.04
C ARG A 17 5.93 -19.46 0.27
N ALA A 18 5.79 -18.35 0.98
CA ALA A 18 6.40 -18.13 2.29
C ALA A 18 5.65 -18.83 3.43
N LYS A 19 4.48 -19.45 3.17
CA LYS A 19 3.59 -20.07 4.16
C LYS A 19 3.16 -19.09 5.26
N ILE A 20 2.95 -17.84 4.90
CA ILE A 20 2.44 -16.81 5.80
C ILE A 20 0.92 -16.82 5.73
N ALA A 21 0.25 -16.89 6.88
CA ALA A 21 -1.21 -16.82 6.95
C ALA A 21 -1.70 -15.43 6.56
N TYR A 22 -2.73 -15.36 5.71
CA TYR A 22 -3.36 -14.12 5.28
C TYR A 22 -4.81 -14.37 4.86
N GLU A 23 -5.59 -13.30 4.82
CA GLU A 23 -6.95 -13.29 4.29
C GLU A 23 -7.05 -12.28 3.14
N LEU A 24 -7.82 -12.62 2.10
CA LEU A 24 -8.17 -11.68 1.05
C LEU A 24 -9.55 -11.12 1.33
N ILE A 25 -9.64 -9.80 1.52
CA ILE A 25 -10.89 -9.11 1.78
C ILE A 25 -11.31 -8.40 0.49
N PRO A 26 -12.25 -8.96 -0.30
CA PRO A 26 -12.71 -8.32 -1.52
C PRO A 26 -13.66 -7.16 -1.20
N TYR A 27 -13.48 -6.04 -1.90
CA TYR A 27 -14.38 -4.89 -1.85
C TYR A 27 -14.67 -4.38 -3.26
N ARG A 28 -15.73 -3.60 -3.44
CA ARG A 28 -16.05 -2.99 -4.73
C ARG A 28 -15.24 -1.71 -4.87
N VAL A 29 -14.45 -1.63 -5.93
CA VAL A 29 -13.74 -0.39 -6.27
C VAL A 29 -14.75 0.62 -6.78
N ASP A 30 -14.87 1.72 -6.06
CA ASP A 30 -15.50 2.94 -6.54
C ASP A 30 -14.40 3.85 -7.06
N GLU A 31 -14.38 4.09 -8.38
CA GLU A 31 -13.37 4.93 -9.03
C GLU A 31 -13.47 6.40 -8.61
N GLU A 32 -14.63 6.83 -8.09
CA GLU A 32 -14.84 8.19 -7.58
C GLU A 32 -14.35 8.34 -6.13
N HIS A 33 -14.20 7.22 -5.40
CA HIS A 33 -13.86 7.21 -3.97
C HIS A 33 -12.72 6.23 -3.64
N LEU A 34 -11.52 6.55 -4.11
CA LEU A 34 -10.30 5.74 -3.92
C LEU A 34 -9.54 6.01 -2.60
N ALA A 35 -10.07 6.89 -1.75
CA ALA A 35 -9.42 7.23 -0.48
C ALA A 35 -9.40 6.04 0.49
N ALA A 36 -8.32 5.89 1.26
CA ALA A 36 -8.18 4.79 2.23
C ALA A 36 -9.27 4.81 3.32
N THR A 37 -9.81 6.00 3.63
CA THR A 37 -10.95 6.17 4.54
C THR A 37 -12.21 5.47 4.03
N HIS A 38 -12.50 5.59 2.72
CA HIS A 38 -13.64 4.91 2.10
C HIS A 38 -13.45 3.39 2.11
N VAL A 39 -12.22 2.92 1.87
CA VAL A 39 -11.90 1.49 1.95
C VAL A 39 -12.08 0.98 3.38
N ALA A 40 -11.57 1.69 4.40
CA ALA A 40 -11.73 1.29 5.79
C ALA A 40 -13.22 1.22 6.20
N GLU A 41 -14.04 2.19 5.79
CA GLU A 41 -15.49 2.19 5.99
C GLU A 41 -16.17 0.99 5.32
N GLN A 42 -15.82 0.69 4.07
CA GLN A 42 -16.35 -0.48 3.35
C GLN A 42 -15.96 -1.82 3.99
N LEU A 43 -14.76 -1.88 4.57
CA LEU A 43 -14.24 -3.07 5.22
C LEU A 43 -14.71 -3.23 6.68
N GLY A 44 -15.28 -2.18 7.28
CA GLY A 44 -15.66 -2.17 8.70
C GLY A 44 -14.46 -2.21 9.65
N GLU A 45 -13.28 -1.84 9.17
CA GLU A 45 -12.01 -1.92 9.89
C GLU A 45 -11.58 -0.52 10.38
N PRO A 46 -10.86 -0.41 11.52
CA PRO A 46 -10.30 0.87 11.94
C PRO A 46 -9.32 1.40 10.89
N ILE A 47 -9.41 2.67 10.49
CA ILE A 47 -8.53 3.26 9.47
C ILE A 47 -7.03 3.07 9.75
N GLY A 48 -6.64 2.98 11.03
CA GLY A 48 -5.27 2.72 11.47
C GLY A 48 -4.73 1.31 11.15
N THR A 49 -5.59 0.35 10.76
CA THR A 49 -5.18 -0.98 10.30
C THR A 49 -5.06 -1.06 8.78
N VAL A 50 -5.48 -0.01 8.06
CA VAL A 50 -5.32 0.12 6.61
C VAL A 50 -4.06 0.92 6.33
N PHE A 51 -3.16 0.37 5.52
CA PHE A 51 -1.89 1.01 5.16
C PHE A 51 -1.81 1.28 3.67
N LYS A 52 -1.28 2.46 3.31
CA LYS A 52 -0.88 2.76 1.94
C LYS A 52 0.59 2.47 1.73
N THR A 53 0.88 1.93 0.55
CA THR A 53 2.25 1.66 0.10
C THR A 53 2.63 2.69 -0.97
N LEU A 54 3.60 3.55 -0.65
CA LEU A 54 4.07 4.63 -1.52
C LEU A 54 5.48 4.32 -2.00
N VAL A 55 5.74 4.57 -3.29
CA VAL A 55 7.08 4.45 -3.86
C VAL A 55 7.69 5.84 -3.98
N LEU A 56 8.84 6.03 -3.38
CA LEU A 56 9.60 7.26 -3.42
C LEU A 56 10.93 7.00 -4.13
N ARG A 57 11.53 8.04 -4.70
CA ARG A 57 12.89 8.03 -5.24
C ARG A 57 13.77 8.93 -4.39
N GLY A 58 14.80 8.35 -3.80
CA GLY A 58 15.87 9.04 -3.12
C GLY A 58 16.96 9.51 -4.07
N ASP A 59 17.66 10.58 -3.72
CA ASP A 59 18.73 11.15 -4.53
C ASP A 59 20.02 10.31 -4.58
N ARG A 60 20.16 9.30 -3.71
CA ARG A 60 21.36 8.46 -3.59
C ARG A 60 21.09 6.98 -3.74
N THR A 61 19.99 6.49 -3.16
CA THR A 61 19.70 5.05 -3.08
C THR A 61 18.72 4.55 -4.15
N GLY A 62 18.20 5.45 -5.00
CA GLY A 62 17.17 5.12 -5.99
C GLY A 62 15.78 4.94 -5.35
N CYS A 63 14.98 4.02 -5.89
CA CYS A 63 13.62 3.81 -5.41
C CYS A 63 13.56 3.06 -4.08
N PHE A 64 12.63 3.46 -3.22
CA PHE A 64 12.33 2.78 -1.97
C PHE A 64 10.83 2.87 -1.65
N VAL A 65 10.37 2.03 -0.73
CA VAL A 65 8.94 1.91 -0.38
C VAL A 65 8.70 2.43 1.03
N CYS A 66 7.69 3.30 1.16
CA CYS A 66 7.15 3.76 2.44
C CYS A 66 5.77 3.15 2.67
N VAL A 67 5.60 2.46 3.80
CA VAL A 67 4.30 1.95 4.25
C VAL A 67 3.84 2.82 5.42
N VAL A 68 2.70 3.49 5.26
CA VAL A 68 2.14 4.40 6.27
C VAL A 68 0.64 4.16 6.42
N PRO A 69 0.01 4.54 7.55
CA PRO A 69 -1.44 4.45 7.69
C PRO A 69 -2.17 5.19 6.57
N GLY A 70 -3.33 4.69 6.17
CA GLY A 70 -4.06 5.15 5.00
C GLY A 70 -4.46 6.63 5.05
N ASP A 71 -4.73 7.14 6.25
CA ASP A 71 -5.12 8.52 6.57
C ASP A 71 -3.94 9.46 6.86
N HIS A 72 -2.70 8.97 6.85
CA HIS A 72 -1.51 9.77 7.14
C HIS A 72 -0.78 10.17 5.87
N GLU A 73 -0.05 11.29 5.87
CA GLU A 73 0.87 11.63 4.77
C GLU A 73 2.31 11.20 5.09
N VAL A 74 3.11 10.98 4.03
CA VAL A 74 4.54 10.67 4.21
C VAL A 74 5.32 11.96 4.41
N ASP A 75 6.06 12.06 5.52
CA ASP A 75 7.06 13.11 5.70
C ASP A 75 8.29 12.77 4.82
N LEU A 76 8.41 13.47 3.69
CA LEU A 76 9.48 13.27 2.72
C LEU A 76 10.88 13.50 3.31
N LYS A 77 11.03 14.43 4.28
CA LYS A 77 12.33 14.70 4.91
C LYS A 77 12.69 13.58 5.87
N ALA A 78 11.73 13.10 6.66
CA ALA A 78 11.92 11.96 7.54
C ALA A 78 12.24 10.69 6.73
N ALA A 79 11.51 10.46 5.64
CA ALA A 79 11.71 9.35 4.72
C ALA A 79 13.09 9.40 4.06
N ALA A 80 13.53 10.58 3.57
CA ALA A 80 14.87 10.76 3.03
C ALA A 80 15.94 10.45 4.07
N ARG A 81 15.81 11.00 5.29
CA ARG A 81 16.77 10.81 6.37
C ARG A 81 16.94 9.33 6.75
N VAL A 82 15.84 8.60 6.97
CA VAL A 82 15.90 7.19 7.39
C VAL A 82 16.37 6.25 6.27
N SER A 83 16.13 6.62 5.01
CA SER A 83 16.58 5.86 3.83
C SER A 83 18.02 6.19 3.40
N GLY A 84 18.74 7.08 4.11
CA GLY A 84 20.12 7.45 3.79
C GLY A 84 20.26 8.48 2.65
N ASN A 85 19.17 9.15 2.30
CA ASN A 85 19.09 10.16 1.25
C ASN A 85 19.10 11.58 1.83
N LYS A 86 19.53 12.56 1.03
CA LYS A 86 19.39 13.98 1.39
C LYS A 86 17.99 14.48 1.01
N LYS A 87 17.42 13.95 -0.06
CA LYS A 87 16.07 14.27 -0.54
C LYS A 87 15.36 13.01 -1.03
N ALA A 88 14.04 13.02 -0.96
CA ALA A 88 13.20 11.99 -1.53
C ALA A 88 11.91 12.61 -2.06
N ASP A 89 11.46 12.13 -3.21
CA ASP A 89 10.23 12.60 -3.88
C ASP A 89 9.37 11.39 -4.25
N LEU A 90 8.04 11.56 -4.28
CA LEU A 90 7.14 10.54 -4.82
C LEU A 90 7.44 10.31 -6.30
N ILE A 91 7.37 9.05 -6.75
CA ILE A 91 7.50 8.76 -8.17
C ILE A 91 6.25 9.21 -8.95
N PRO A 92 6.39 9.60 -10.23
CA PRO A 92 5.24 9.80 -11.11
C PRO A 92 4.37 8.54 -11.22
N MET A 93 3.05 8.70 -11.22
CA MET A 93 2.09 7.58 -11.31
C MET A 93 2.02 6.99 -12.73
N LYS A 94 2.48 7.75 -13.73
CA LYS A 94 2.71 7.33 -15.12
C LYS A 94 4.05 7.93 -15.55
N GLU A 95 4.83 7.18 -16.32
CA GLU A 95 5.92 7.74 -17.13
C GLU A 95 5.35 8.53 -18.31
#